data_AF-A0A2P4ULZ0-F1
#
_entry.id   AF-A0A2P4ULZ0-F1
#
_cell.length_a   1.000
_cell.length_b   1.000
_cell.length_c   1.000
_cell.angle_alpha   90.00
_cell.angle_beta   90.00
_cell.angle_gamma   90.00
#
_symmetry.space_group_name_H-M   'P 1'
#
loop_
_entity.id
_entity.type
_entity.pdbx_description
1 polymer ?
#
loop_
_entity_poly.entity_id
_entity_poly.type
_entity_poly.pdbx_seq_one_letter_code
_entity_poly.pdbx_strand_id
1 'polypeptide(L)'
;MDFPATYRAGRAASTPARSYLVDLPGMRATGFSPEMMLTASPEGRVITNPLAGTRALHGTTEDLWLWAELQTDPKEVHEHAISVKVAADELASVCTPGGITVDDFKSVKRRGSVQHCGTRVGGDLVGGRDRWDALDAAGALRTLFERNGQARLQPGTGIVAAFDPAREYEKTCEKLRSIAPYPTEPLPSDHEGQEHGTGHRATNQPGPAMGKTASGYVFDNDGAHSADQLSLLAQTLDGITRDRLTRLGLAPGWSCLEVGAGNGTIAAWLADQVGPGGHVLATDLNTTHLRTLKSQGHLRVERHDITTDDLPDKAFDLIHARLVLMHIPQRDAVLERLRRALKPGGTILLDEFDCTYAPVLSLPDGTPPGLFETFNQALIRLLTAAGADPAFGRHSHHALHRAGFTDSDIETHLNPWRGGSPGCALHHSNTLHLKEGLETHGATTNDLQALRPLLRDPRFIVSSYPIYTASARTR
;
A
#
# COMPACT_ATOMS: atom_id res chain seq x y z
N MET A 1 -14.77 20.51 28.64
CA MET A 1 -13.49 19.87 28.24
C MET A 1 -12.44 20.23 29.26
N ASP A 2 -11.69 19.25 29.76
CA ASP A 2 -10.51 19.50 30.59
C ASP A 2 -9.31 19.79 29.68
N PHE A 3 -8.91 21.05 29.55
CA PHE A 3 -7.82 21.47 28.66
C PHE A 3 -6.45 20.94 29.11
N PRO A 4 -6.05 21.03 30.39
CA PRO A 4 -4.81 20.39 30.87
C PRO A 4 -4.75 18.87 30.71
N ALA A 5 -5.84 18.14 30.94
CA ALA A 5 -5.87 16.69 30.73
C ALA A 5 -5.84 16.32 29.24
N THR A 6 -6.62 17.04 28.41
CA THR A 6 -6.61 16.89 26.94
C THR A 6 -5.23 17.21 26.36
N TYR A 7 -4.57 18.26 26.84
CA TYR A 7 -3.19 18.59 26.44
C TYR A 7 -2.22 17.48 26.82
N ARG A 8 -2.30 16.94 28.04
CA ARG A 8 -1.43 15.83 28.49
C ARG A 8 -1.63 14.57 27.66
N ALA A 9 -2.88 14.16 27.42
CA ALA A 9 -3.21 13.00 26.61
C ALA A 9 -2.75 13.15 25.15
N GLY A 10 -3.09 14.27 24.51
CA GLY A 10 -2.67 14.54 23.13
C GLY A 10 -1.16 14.73 22.99
N ARG A 11 -0.47 15.31 23.99
CA ARG A 11 0.99 15.49 23.96
C ARG A 11 1.74 14.16 24.07
N ALA A 12 1.20 13.21 24.83
CA ALA A 12 1.76 11.87 24.97
C ALA A 12 1.64 11.07 23.65
N ALA A 13 0.58 11.31 22.88
CA ALA A 13 0.28 10.61 21.63
C ALA A 13 0.75 11.32 20.35
N SER A 14 1.42 12.48 20.46
CA SER A 14 1.87 13.28 19.31
C SER A 14 3.29 13.83 19.46
N THR A 15 3.94 14.10 18.32
CA THR A 15 5.30 14.68 18.25
C THR A 15 5.29 16.02 17.47
N PRO A 16 4.59 17.06 17.96
CA PRO A 16 4.45 18.32 17.25
C PRO A 16 5.77 19.12 17.23
N ALA A 17 5.88 20.06 16.28
CA ALA A 17 7.00 21.00 16.24
C ALA A 17 6.91 22.02 17.39
N ARG A 18 5.69 22.46 17.71
CA ARG A 18 5.36 23.28 18.89
C ARG A 18 4.01 22.84 19.43
N SER A 19 3.85 22.87 20.74
CA SER A 19 2.56 22.67 21.40
C SER A 19 2.30 23.81 22.36
N TYR A 20 1.02 24.12 22.58
CA TYR A 20 0.63 25.18 23.50
C TYR A 20 -0.57 24.74 24.33
N LEU A 21 -0.61 25.26 25.55
CA LEU A 21 -1.76 25.25 26.44
C LEU A 21 -1.86 26.67 27.00
N VAL A 22 -2.96 27.33 26.71
CA VAL A 22 -3.17 28.74 26.99
C VAL A 22 -4.50 28.90 27.73
N ASP A 23 -4.45 29.60 28.86
CA ASP A 23 -5.63 30.07 29.61
C ASP A 23 -5.52 31.59 29.77
N LEU A 24 -6.20 32.31 28.89
CA LEU A 24 -6.30 33.76 28.90
C LEU A 24 -7.76 34.18 29.12
N PRO A 25 -8.02 35.37 29.69
CA PRO A 25 -9.40 35.85 29.88
C PRO A 25 -10.19 35.82 28.56
N GLY A 26 -11.25 35.02 28.52
CA GLY A 26 -12.13 34.87 27.34
C GLY A 26 -11.61 33.95 26.23
N MET A 27 -10.43 33.33 26.38
CA MET A 27 -9.87 32.40 25.40
C MET A 27 -9.06 31.29 26.08
N ARG A 28 -9.51 30.05 25.88
CA ARG A 28 -8.76 28.84 26.24
C ARG A 28 -8.40 28.09 24.97
N ALA A 29 -7.15 27.64 24.88
CA ALA A 29 -6.70 26.94 23.70
C ALA A 29 -5.63 25.91 24.06
N THR A 30 -5.74 24.73 23.47
CA THR A 30 -4.69 23.70 23.48
C THR A 30 -4.46 23.25 22.05
N GLY A 31 -3.20 23.01 21.69
CA GLY A 31 -2.89 22.63 20.31
C GLY A 31 -1.52 22.02 20.13
N PHE A 32 -1.41 21.25 19.05
CA PHE A 32 -0.20 20.54 18.63
C PHE A 32 0.11 20.96 17.20
N SER A 33 0.91 22.02 17.04
CA SER A 33 1.25 22.54 15.72
C SER A 33 2.28 21.63 15.04
N PRO A 34 1.96 21.05 13.87
CA PRO A 34 2.92 20.24 13.12
C PRO A 34 4.02 21.10 12.50
N GLU A 35 3.74 22.40 12.30
CA GLU A 35 4.55 23.35 11.54
C GLU A 35 4.98 24.55 12.40
N MET A 36 6.15 25.10 12.09
CA MET A 36 6.58 26.39 12.64
C MET A 36 6.34 27.46 11.59
N MET A 37 5.47 28.41 11.93
CA MET A 37 5.17 29.56 11.07
C MET A 37 6.41 30.42 10.80
N LEU A 38 7.12 30.81 11.86
CA LEU A 38 8.33 31.59 11.77
C LEU A 38 9.19 31.42 13.03
N THR A 39 10.51 31.41 12.86
CA THR A 39 11.50 31.64 13.92
C THR A 39 12.32 32.85 13.54
N ALA A 40 12.49 33.80 14.45
CA ALA A 40 13.36 34.96 14.27
C ALA A 40 14.43 34.97 15.38
N SER A 41 15.71 35.00 15.01
CA SER A 41 16.81 35.11 15.96
C SER A 41 17.06 36.57 16.36
N PRO A 42 17.71 36.83 17.52
CA PRO A 42 18.10 38.19 17.92
C PRO A 42 19.01 38.89 16.89
N GLU A 43 19.77 38.12 16.11
CA GLU A 43 20.68 38.60 15.06
C GLU A 43 19.97 38.91 13.73
N GLY A 44 18.65 38.74 13.67
CA GLY A 44 17.84 39.08 12.49
C GLY A 44 17.69 37.94 11.47
N ARG A 45 18.15 36.73 11.78
CA ARG A 45 17.91 35.54 10.94
C ARG A 45 16.47 35.07 11.10
N VAL A 46 15.74 34.96 10.00
CA VAL A 46 14.36 34.45 9.99
C VAL A 46 14.27 33.13 9.22
N ILE A 47 13.47 32.20 9.74
CA ILE A 47 13.31 30.85 9.20
C ILE A 47 11.85 30.42 9.30
N THR A 48 11.31 29.87 8.21
CA THR A 48 10.03 29.16 8.16
C THR A 48 10.23 27.74 7.61
N ASN A 49 9.29 26.84 7.92
CA ASN A 49 9.37 25.44 7.52
C ASN A 49 8.07 24.99 6.82
N PRO A 50 7.80 25.41 5.58
CA PRO A 50 6.63 24.98 4.82
C PRO A 50 6.48 23.46 4.84
N LEU A 51 5.32 22.98 5.30
CA LEU A 51 4.93 21.58 5.25
C LEU A 51 3.83 21.36 4.21
N ALA A 52 4.12 20.56 3.19
CA ALA A 52 3.12 20.10 2.24
C ALA A 52 3.27 18.60 1.98
N GLY A 53 2.18 17.99 1.54
CA GLY A 53 2.07 16.55 1.45
C GLY A 53 1.87 15.87 2.79
N THR A 54 0.94 14.91 2.81
CA THR A 54 0.59 14.15 4.01
C THR A 54 0.40 12.70 3.62
N ARG A 55 1.02 11.81 4.39
CA ARG A 55 0.71 10.39 4.42
C ARG A 55 0.61 9.91 5.86
N ALA A 56 -0.10 8.81 6.07
CA ALA A 56 -0.13 8.16 7.37
C ALA A 56 1.28 7.67 7.80
N LEU A 57 1.45 7.53 9.10
CA LEU A 57 2.65 7.01 9.75
C LEU A 57 2.20 5.98 10.79
N HIS A 58 2.42 4.71 10.48
CA HIS A 58 1.96 3.55 11.23
C HIS A 58 3.04 2.95 12.14
N GLY A 59 4.28 3.43 12.07
CA GLY A 59 5.43 2.86 12.79
C GLY A 59 5.93 1.55 12.18
N THR A 60 5.49 1.22 10.97
CA THR A 60 5.84 0.02 10.22
C THR A 60 6.75 0.38 9.04
N THR A 61 7.26 -0.61 8.32
CA THR A 61 8.07 -0.37 7.11
C THR A 61 7.27 0.24 5.95
N GLU A 62 5.93 0.19 6.00
CA GLU A 62 5.02 0.88 5.07
C GLU A 62 5.25 2.41 5.08
N ASP A 63 5.68 2.96 6.22
CA ASP A 63 5.99 4.38 6.36
C ASP A 63 7.08 4.86 5.40
N LEU A 64 8.03 3.98 5.04
CA LEU A 64 9.09 4.30 4.10
C LEU A 64 8.57 4.35 2.66
N TRP A 65 7.54 3.55 2.34
CA TRP A 65 6.86 3.55 1.04
C TRP A 65 5.93 4.73 0.89
N LEU A 66 5.12 5.01 1.91
CA LEU A 66 4.30 6.22 2.00
C LEU A 66 5.18 7.47 1.92
N TRP A 67 6.37 7.45 2.50
CA TRP A 67 7.35 8.50 2.31
C TRP A 67 7.86 8.58 0.86
N ALA A 68 8.26 7.45 0.26
CA ALA A 68 8.78 7.42 -1.10
C ALA A 68 7.74 7.89 -2.13
N GLU A 69 6.48 7.49 -1.95
CA GLU A 69 5.33 7.97 -2.72
C GLU A 69 5.15 9.48 -2.53
N LEU A 70 5.15 9.97 -1.28
CA LEU A 70 5.14 11.41 -1.00
C LEU A 70 6.36 12.13 -1.63
N GLN A 71 7.47 11.41 -1.85
CA GLN A 71 8.65 11.95 -2.48
C GLN A 71 8.51 12.16 -3.98
N THR A 72 7.83 11.26 -4.66
CA THR A 72 7.80 11.17 -6.13
C THR A 72 6.46 11.50 -6.74
N ASP A 73 5.38 11.57 -5.96
CA ASP A 73 4.05 11.94 -6.42
C ASP A 73 4.10 13.35 -7.06
N PRO A 74 3.79 13.48 -8.36
CA PRO A 74 3.91 14.76 -9.06
C PRO A 74 3.02 15.87 -8.49
N LYS A 75 1.84 15.54 -7.97
CA LYS A 75 0.93 16.52 -7.33
C LYS A 75 1.52 16.98 -6.01
N GLU A 76 1.96 16.06 -5.16
CA GLU A 76 2.54 16.40 -3.85
C GLU A 76 3.87 17.16 -4.00
N VAL A 77 4.69 16.81 -5.00
CA VAL A 77 5.90 17.55 -5.36
C VAL A 77 5.55 18.96 -5.83
N HIS A 78 4.53 19.11 -6.67
CA HIS A 78 4.08 20.41 -7.17
C HIS A 78 3.55 21.28 -6.04
N GLU A 79 2.63 20.77 -5.22
CA GLU A 79 2.07 21.48 -4.06
C GLU A 79 3.18 21.92 -3.08
N HIS A 80 4.15 21.05 -2.83
CA HIS A 80 5.29 21.37 -1.97
C HIS A 80 6.20 22.43 -2.57
N ALA A 81 6.53 22.33 -3.86
CA ALA A 81 7.35 23.32 -4.55
C ALA A 81 6.68 24.70 -4.58
N ILE A 82 5.36 24.76 -4.80
CA ILE A 82 4.59 26.01 -4.73
C ILE A 82 4.61 26.57 -3.31
N SER A 83 4.40 25.74 -2.28
CA SER A 83 4.44 26.18 -0.88
C SER A 83 5.82 26.75 -0.49
N VAL A 84 6.90 26.11 -0.95
CA VAL A 84 8.27 26.60 -0.76
C VAL A 84 8.50 27.91 -1.49
N LYS A 85 7.99 28.04 -2.73
CA LYS A 85 8.12 29.26 -3.51
C LYS A 85 7.39 30.43 -2.85
N VAL A 86 6.15 30.22 -2.39
CA VAL A 86 5.38 31.25 -1.67
C VAL A 86 6.13 31.69 -0.42
N ALA A 87 6.60 30.75 0.40
CA ALA A 87 7.39 31.07 1.59
C ALA A 87 8.69 31.85 1.27
N ALA A 88 9.36 31.52 0.17
CA ALA A 88 10.55 32.23 -0.29
C ALA A 88 10.22 33.64 -0.79
N ASP A 89 9.16 33.80 -1.58
CA ASP A 89 8.72 35.09 -2.11
C ASP A 89 8.23 36.03 -0.97
N GLU A 90 7.53 35.49 0.03
CA GLU A 90 7.11 36.22 1.23
C GLU A 90 8.32 36.71 2.04
N LEU A 91 9.26 35.82 2.36
CA LEU A 91 10.47 36.21 3.08
C LEU A 91 11.37 37.17 2.28
N ALA A 92 11.40 37.06 0.95
CA ALA A 92 12.17 37.95 0.10
C ALA A 92 11.71 39.42 0.21
N SER A 93 10.46 39.67 0.62
CA SER A 93 9.93 41.03 0.83
C SER A 93 10.52 41.75 2.05
N VAL A 94 11.06 41.00 3.01
CA VAL A 94 11.58 41.51 4.30
C VAL A 94 13.06 41.17 4.54
N CYS A 95 13.64 40.25 3.75
CA CYS A 95 15.04 39.87 3.85
C CYS A 95 15.93 40.63 2.85
N THR A 96 17.24 40.55 3.07
CA THR A 96 18.25 41.09 2.17
C THR A 96 18.08 40.51 0.76
N PRO A 97 18.03 41.34 -0.31
CA PRO A 97 17.86 40.86 -1.68
C PRO A 97 18.90 39.81 -2.06
N GLY A 98 18.44 38.68 -2.60
CA GLY A 98 19.30 37.54 -2.96
C GLY A 98 19.81 36.71 -1.77
N GLY A 99 19.42 37.04 -0.53
CA GLY A 99 19.85 36.36 0.69
C GLY A 99 18.95 35.20 1.15
N ILE A 100 17.95 34.81 0.36
CA ILE A 100 17.06 33.70 0.72
C ILE A 100 17.76 32.36 0.48
N THR A 101 17.78 31.52 1.51
CA THR A 101 18.26 30.13 1.45
C THR A 101 17.09 29.15 1.52
N VAL A 102 17.20 28.08 0.73
CA VAL A 102 16.29 26.94 0.77
C VAL A 102 17.13 25.72 1.13
N ASP A 103 16.99 25.27 2.36
CA ASP A 103 17.78 24.21 2.96
C ASP A 103 16.87 23.01 3.33
N ASP A 104 17.46 21.82 3.54
CA ASP A 104 16.71 20.64 4.01
C ASP A 104 15.47 20.32 3.15
N PHE A 105 15.59 20.55 1.83
CA PHE A 105 14.49 20.52 0.87
C PHE A 105 13.81 19.15 0.85
N LYS A 106 12.49 19.18 1.07
CA LYS A 106 11.59 18.02 0.97
C LYS A 106 11.95 16.85 1.90
N SER A 107 12.56 17.16 3.05
CA SER A 107 12.91 16.19 4.08
C SER A 107 11.68 15.64 4.82
N VAL A 108 11.81 14.45 5.40
CA VAL A 108 10.70 13.78 6.13
C VAL A 108 10.46 14.49 7.45
N LYS A 109 9.22 14.92 7.70
CA LYS A 109 8.79 15.43 9.01
C LYS A 109 7.70 14.52 9.58
N ARG A 110 8.09 13.61 10.46
CA ARG A 110 7.18 12.70 11.19
C ARG A 110 6.47 13.46 12.32
N ARG A 111 5.15 13.33 12.42
CA ARG A 111 4.26 14.03 13.36
C ARG A 111 3.15 13.10 13.85
N GLY A 112 3.35 12.48 15.02
CA GLY A 112 2.39 11.52 15.57
C GLY A 112 2.09 10.39 14.56
N SER A 113 0.84 10.27 14.13
CA SER A 113 0.35 9.26 13.18
C SER A 113 0.47 9.66 11.70
N VAL A 114 1.16 10.74 11.37
CA VAL A 114 1.34 11.21 9.98
C VAL A 114 2.77 11.66 9.70
N GLN A 115 3.10 11.79 8.41
CA GLN A 115 4.37 12.33 7.91
C GLN A 115 4.16 13.30 6.75
N HIS A 116 5.04 14.30 6.67
CA HIS A 116 5.00 15.39 5.70
C HIS A 116 6.32 15.58 4.97
N CYS A 117 6.27 16.22 3.79
CA CYS A 117 7.46 16.87 3.22
C CYS A 117 7.64 18.22 3.91
N GLY A 118 8.85 18.48 4.40
CA GLY A 118 9.23 19.78 4.93
C GLY A 118 10.45 20.33 4.24
N THR A 119 10.48 21.65 4.05
CA THR A 119 11.65 22.38 3.55
C THR A 119 11.93 23.52 4.50
N ARG A 120 13.19 23.85 4.74
CA ARG A 120 13.58 25.05 5.50
C ARG A 120 13.79 26.20 4.52
N VAL A 121 13.12 27.33 4.75
CA VAL A 121 13.33 28.56 4.00
C VAL A 121 13.74 29.65 4.98
N GLY A 122 14.81 30.38 4.69
CA GLY A 122 15.28 31.42 5.59
C GLY A 122 16.08 32.52 4.92
N GLY A 123 16.38 33.57 5.67
CA GLY A 123 17.13 34.73 5.21
C GLY A 123 17.45 35.66 6.36
N ASP A 124 18.26 36.68 6.09
CA ASP A 124 18.60 37.71 7.06
C ASP A 124 17.79 38.97 6.76
N LEU A 125 17.10 39.49 7.79
CA LEU A 125 16.28 40.69 7.69
C LEU A 125 17.08 41.86 7.12
N VAL A 126 16.45 42.63 6.23
CA VAL A 126 17.06 43.86 5.73
C VAL A 126 17.08 44.93 6.83
N GLY A 127 18.11 45.79 6.83
CA GLY A 127 18.23 46.86 7.82
C GLY A 127 16.96 47.72 7.92
N GLY A 128 16.45 47.91 9.13
CA GLY A 128 15.22 48.67 9.42
C GLY A 128 13.95 47.82 9.53
N ARG A 129 14.01 46.50 9.32
CA ARG A 129 12.92 45.56 9.61
C ARG A 129 13.13 44.85 10.93
N ASP A 130 12.05 44.43 11.57
CA ASP A 130 12.08 43.62 12.78
C ASP A 130 11.30 42.29 12.65
N ARG A 131 11.26 41.51 13.73
CA ARG A 131 10.59 40.20 13.76
C ARG A 131 9.07 40.28 13.56
N TRP A 132 8.45 41.43 13.77
CA TRP A 132 7.03 41.64 13.52
C TRP A 132 6.76 41.84 12.04
N ASP A 133 7.62 42.57 11.32
CA ASP A 133 7.57 42.63 9.85
C ASP A 133 7.67 41.22 9.23
N ALA A 134 8.54 40.38 9.77
CA ALA A 134 8.68 39.00 9.31
C ALA A 134 7.46 38.12 9.64
N LEU A 135 6.83 38.34 10.81
CA LEU A 135 5.63 37.61 11.20
C LEU A 135 4.44 38.00 10.33
N ASP A 136 4.29 39.28 10.01
CA ASP A 136 3.25 39.79 9.10
C ASP A 136 3.42 39.23 7.69
N ALA A 137 4.67 39.14 7.21
CA ALA A 137 4.98 38.52 5.93
C ALA A 137 4.63 37.01 5.90
N ALA A 138 4.80 36.28 7.01
CA ALA A 138 4.47 34.85 7.12
C ALA A 138 2.99 34.55 7.47
N GLY A 139 2.16 35.60 7.64
CA GLY A 139 0.84 35.63 8.27
C GLY A 139 -0.30 34.78 7.69
N ALA A 140 -0.17 34.25 6.47
CA ALA A 140 -1.34 33.89 5.67
C ALA A 140 -1.95 32.47 5.90
N LEU A 141 -1.53 31.69 6.91
CA LEU A 141 -1.98 30.29 7.04
C LEU A 141 -2.36 29.85 8.49
N ARG A 142 -3.59 29.30 8.59
CA ARG A 142 -4.07 28.22 9.49
C ARG A 142 -3.97 28.45 11.01
N THR A 143 -5.08 28.81 11.64
CA THR A 143 -5.20 28.86 13.11
C THR A 143 -6.54 28.30 13.61
N LEU A 144 -6.52 27.72 14.82
CA LEU A 144 -7.66 27.20 15.58
C LEU A 144 -8.01 28.15 16.73
N PHE A 145 -9.29 28.43 16.98
CA PHE A 145 -9.72 29.27 18.10
C PHE A 145 -11.05 28.79 18.70
N GLU A 146 -11.21 28.98 20.01
CA GLU A 146 -12.51 28.94 20.68
C GLU A 146 -12.90 30.36 21.13
N ARG A 147 -14.16 30.74 20.87
CA ARG A 147 -14.77 31.98 21.34
C ARG A 147 -16.17 31.68 21.85
N ASN A 148 -16.50 32.14 23.05
CA ASN A 148 -17.84 31.99 23.65
C ASN A 148 -18.33 30.54 23.84
N GLY A 149 -17.45 29.62 24.26
CA GLY A 149 -17.82 28.25 24.62
C GLY A 149 -18.15 27.32 23.44
N GLN A 150 -17.81 27.71 22.21
CA GLN A 150 -17.84 26.84 21.04
C GLN A 150 -16.43 26.60 20.51
N ALA A 151 -15.89 25.41 20.77
CA ALA A 151 -14.66 24.94 20.15
C ALA A 151 -14.93 24.59 18.67
N ARG A 152 -14.22 25.25 17.74
CA ARG A 152 -14.28 24.92 16.30
C ARG A 152 -12.94 24.37 15.84
N LEU A 153 -13.00 23.21 15.19
CA LEU A 153 -11.83 22.57 14.58
C LEU A 153 -11.80 22.89 13.08
N GLN A 154 -10.78 23.62 12.64
CA GLN A 154 -10.62 23.98 11.23
C GLN A 154 -9.35 23.34 10.65
N PRO A 155 -9.42 22.08 10.18
CA PRO A 155 -8.37 21.52 9.34
C PRO A 155 -8.40 22.21 7.96
N GLY A 156 -7.22 22.61 7.47
CA GLY A 156 -7.06 23.13 6.11
C GLY A 156 -6.45 22.08 5.17
N THR A 157 -6.91 22.04 3.93
CA THR A 157 -6.23 21.36 2.83
C THR A 157 -5.98 22.35 1.67
N GLY A 158 -4.88 22.19 0.96
CA GLY A 158 -4.58 23.01 -0.23
C GLY A 158 -5.38 22.49 -1.42
N ILE A 159 -6.01 23.37 -2.20
CA ILE A 159 -6.73 22.99 -3.42
C ILE A 159 -5.87 23.39 -4.62
N VAL A 160 -5.47 22.42 -5.44
CA VAL A 160 -4.77 22.64 -6.72
C VAL A 160 -5.53 21.96 -7.86
N ALA A 161 -5.22 22.31 -9.12
CA ALA A 161 -5.98 21.92 -10.31
C ALA A 161 -6.17 20.39 -10.51
N ALA A 162 -5.32 19.54 -9.92
CA ALA A 162 -5.48 18.08 -9.84
C ALA A 162 -6.23 17.66 -8.54
N PHE A 163 -7.43 18.21 -8.36
CA PHE A 163 -8.25 18.06 -7.17
C PHE A 163 -9.02 16.73 -7.18
N ASP A 164 -8.82 15.88 -6.17
CA ASP A 164 -9.64 14.71 -5.89
C ASP A 164 -10.42 14.97 -4.58
N PRO A 165 -11.75 15.23 -4.65
CA PRO A 165 -12.56 15.56 -3.49
C PRO A 165 -12.56 14.46 -2.41
N ALA A 166 -12.54 13.18 -2.80
CA ALA A 166 -12.61 12.06 -1.87
C ALA A 166 -11.29 11.90 -1.11
N ARG A 167 -10.16 12.02 -1.81
CA ARG A 167 -8.84 11.95 -1.19
C ARG A 167 -8.55 13.14 -0.28
N GLU A 168 -8.99 14.34 -0.64
CA GLU A 168 -8.82 15.53 0.19
C GLU A 168 -9.72 15.51 1.44
N TYR A 169 -10.93 14.93 1.34
CA TYR A 169 -11.75 14.62 2.51
C TYR A 169 -11.06 13.61 3.43
N GLU A 170 -10.50 12.52 2.88
CA GLU A 170 -9.79 11.52 3.66
C GLU A 170 -8.54 12.07 4.34
N LYS A 171 -7.71 12.87 3.64
CA LYS A 171 -6.58 13.62 4.23
C LYS A 171 -7.03 14.53 5.36
N THR A 172 -8.21 15.15 5.22
CA THR A 172 -8.80 15.97 6.28
C THR A 172 -9.19 15.11 7.48
N CYS A 173 -9.80 13.94 7.27
CA CYS A 173 -10.10 12.97 8.32
C CYS A 173 -8.83 12.41 8.99
N GLU A 174 -7.77 12.10 8.24
CA GLU A 174 -6.48 11.66 8.76
C GLU A 174 -5.84 12.72 9.68
N LYS A 175 -5.88 14.00 9.27
CA LYS A 175 -5.44 15.13 10.11
C LYS A 175 -6.29 15.25 11.38
N LEU A 176 -7.61 15.10 11.25
CA LEU A 176 -8.54 15.15 12.40
C LEU A 176 -8.27 14.03 13.41
N ARG A 177 -7.93 12.82 12.96
CA ARG A 177 -7.61 11.67 13.85
C ARG A 177 -6.40 11.90 14.75
N SER A 178 -5.51 12.86 14.43
CA SER A 178 -4.39 13.22 15.30
C SER A 178 -4.80 14.03 16.55
N ILE A 179 -6.04 14.53 16.60
CA ILE A 179 -6.55 15.38 17.70
C ILE A 179 -7.88 14.84 18.26
N ALA A 180 -8.78 14.37 17.40
CA ALA A 180 -10.15 13.94 17.72
C ALA A 180 -10.30 12.80 18.76
N PRO A 181 -9.34 11.87 18.96
CA PRO A 181 -9.48 10.81 19.97
C PRO A 181 -9.22 11.27 21.41
N TYR A 182 -8.59 12.43 21.61
CA TYR A 182 -8.06 12.87 22.90
C TYR A 182 -8.89 13.89 23.72
N PRO A 183 -10.04 14.43 23.26
CA PRO A 183 -10.89 15.24 24.12
C PRO A 183 -11.24 14.46 25.39
N THR A 184 -10.82 14.97 26.54
CA THR A 184 -11.18 14.39 27.84
C THR A 184 -12.37 15.14 28.41
N GLU A 185 -13.42 14.41 28.74
CA GLU A 185 -14.50 14.94 29.57
C GLU A 185 -13.94 15.28 30.95
N PRO A 186 -14.47 16.31 31.62
CA PRO A 186 -14.11 16.58 33.00
C PRO A 186 -14.36 15.32 33.84
N LEU A 187 -13.40 14.96 34.69
CA LEU A 187 -13.51 13.80 35.58
C LEU A 187 -14.85 13.84 36.33
N PRO A 188 -15.63 12.73 36.36
CA PRO A 188 -16.77 12.62 37.25
C PRO A 188 -16.27 12.72 38.69
N SER A 189 -16.93 13.53 39.51
CA SER A 189 -16.70 13.55 40.95
C SER A 189 -16.99 12.17 41.54
N ASP A 190 -16.04 11.66 42.34
CA ASP A 190 -16.06 10.33 42.97
C ASP A 190 -17.42 9.99 43.60
N HIS A 191 -18.03 8.89 43.14
CA HIS A 191 -19.00 8.14 43.93
C HIS A 191 -18.73 6.63 43.82
N GLU A 192 -18.47 6.04 44.99
CA GLU A 192 -18.16 4.65 45.28
C GLU A 192 -19.29 3.68 44.87
N GLY A 193 -18.94 2.42 44.55
CA GLY A 193 -19.95 1.38 44.34
C GLY A 193 -19.45 0.00 43.88
N GLN A 194 -18.78 -0.72 44.79
CA GLN A 194 -18.77 -2.18 45.03
C GLN A 194 -18.76 -3.25 43.91
N GLU A 195 -17.73 -4.10 44.08
CA GLU A 195 -17.43 -5.50 43.68
C GLU A 195 -18.56 -6.50 43.33
N HIS A 196 -18.24 -7.43 42.43
CA HIS A 196 -18.26 -8.92 42.52
C HIS A 196 -17.80 -9.45 41.13
N GLY A 197 -17.01 -10.49 40.88
CA GLY A 197 -16.40 -11.56 41.67
C GLY A 197 -16.19 -12.79 40.75
N THR A 198 -14.92 -13.08 40.38
CA THR A 198 -14.30 -14.40 40.09
C THR A 198 -14.67 -15.25 38.85
N GLY A 199 -13.63 -15.85 38.22
CA GLY A 199 -13.75 -17.07 37.41
C GLY A 199 -12.67 -17.33 36.36
N HIS A 200 -11.49 -17.83 36.76
CA HIS A 200 -10.45 -18.38 35.88
C HIS A 200 -10.81 -19.79 35.38
N ARG A 201 -10.56 -20.11 34.11
CA ARG A 201 -10.16 -21.47 33.69
C ARG A 201 -9.42 -21.47 32.36
N ALA A 202 -8.20 -22.00 32.38
CA ALA A 202 -7.37 -22.33 31.23
C ALA A 202 -7.71 -23.74 30.72
N THR A 203 -7.72 -23.95 29.40
CA THR A 203 -7.64 -25.27 28.78
C THR A 203 -6.85 -25.24 27.46
N ASN A 204 -5.75 -26.00 27.48
CA ASN A 204 -4.95 -26.65 26.44
C ASN A 204 -5.28 -26.48 24.95
N GLN A 205 -4.22 -26.18 24.19
CA GLN A 205 -4.07 -26.45 22.76
C GLN A 205 -3.88 -27.96 22.48
N PRO A 206 -4.32 -28.45 21.31
CA PRO A 206 -3.68 -29.56 20.62
C PRO A 206 -2.87 -29.07 19.40
N GLY A 207 -1.69 -29.68 19.18
CA GLY A 207 -0.78 -29.40 18.07
C GLY A 207 -1.33 -29.81 16.69
N PRO A 208 -0.65 -29.42 15.59
CA PRO A 208 -1.19 -29.58 14.25
C PRO A 208 -1.05 -31.03 13.78
N ALA A 209 -2.15 -31.59 13.28
CA ALA A 209 -2.19 -32.85 12.57
C ALA A 209 -1.84 -32.62 11.09
N MET A 210 -0.91 -33.43 10.57
CA MET A 210 -0.61 -33.59 9.15
C MET A 210 -1.88 -33.91 8.35
N GLY A 211 -2.17 -33.08 7.35
CA GLY A 211 -3.14 -33.37 6.29
C GLY A 211 -2.47 -33.24 4.93
N LYS A 212 -2.24 -34.37 4.25
CA LYS A 212 -1.99 -34.39 2.79
C LYS A 212 -3.23 -33.83 2.11
N THR A 213 -3.15 -32.67 1.46
CA THR A 213 -4.23 -32.18 0.60
C THR A 213 -4.15 -32.88 -0.76
N ALA A 214 -5.31 -33.34 -1.25
CA ALA A 214 -5.47 -34.08 -2.50
C ALA A 214 -5.44 -33.18 -3.76
N SER A 215 -4.89 -31.97 -3.65
CA SER A 215 -4.78 -31.01 -4.74
C SER A 215 -3.29 -30.74 -4.97
N GLY A 216 -2.79 -30.89 -6.19
CA GLY A 216 -1.40 -30.65 -6.57
C GLY A 216 -0.94 -29.18 -6.47
N TYR A 217 -1.61 -28.35 -5.67
CA TYR A 217 -1.22 -26.97 -5.42
C TYR A 217 -0.25 -26.88 -4.25
N VAL A 218 0.90 -26.21 -4.47
CA VAL A 218 2.04 -26.22 -3.53
C VAL A 218 1.86 -25.25 -2.36
N PHE A 219 1.07 -24.19 -2.54
CA PHE A 219 0.87 -23.18 -1.51
C PHE A 219 -0.39 -23.52 -0.72
N ASP A 220 -0.23 -23.96 0.52
CA ASP A 220 -1.38 -24.23 1.39
C ASP A 220 -2.08 -22.91 1.75
N ASN A 221 -3.32 -22.76 1.28
CA ASN A 221 -4.12 -21.56 1.46
C ASN A 221 -4.79 -21.49 2.86
N ASP A 222 -4.73 -22.54 3.68
CA ASP A 222 -5.47 -22.64 4.94
C ASP A 222 -4.71 -22.11 6.18
N GLY A 223 -3.43 -21.74 6.06
CA GLY A 223 -2.61 -21.21 7.17
C GLY A 223 -2.64 -19.68 7.31
N ALA A 224 -2.31 -19.14 8.50
CA ALA A 224 -2.16 -17.69 8.73
C ALA A 224 -1.18 -17.00 7.75
N HIS A 225 -0.28 -17.79 7.17
CA HIS A 225 0.78 -17.36 6.28
C HIS A 225 0.35 -17.16 4.81
N SER A 226 -0.78 -17.74 4.39
CA SER A 226 -1.31 -17.55 3.04
C SER A 226 -1.87 -16.13 2.87
N ALA A 227 -2.43 -15.53 3.93
CA ALA A 227 -2.86 -14.13 3.95
C ALA A 227 -1.68 -13.16 3.70
N ASP A 228 -0.53 -13.41 4.32
CA ASP A 228 0.68 -12.61 4.15
C ASP A 228 1.21 -12.74 2.71
N GLN A 229 1.24 -13.95 2.16
CA GLN A 229 1.68 -14.19 0.79
C GLN A 229 0.80 -13.46 -0.24
N LEU A 230 -0.53 -13.57 -0.12
CA LEU A 230 -1.48 -12.91 -1.01
C LEU A 230 -1.38 -11.39 -0.90
N SER A 231 -1.14 -10.85 0.29
CA SER A 231 -0.89 -9.42 0.50
C SER A 231 0.38 -8.94 -0.20
N LEU A 232 1.48 -9.70 -0.11
CA LEU A 232 2.74 -9.38 -0.78
C LEU A 232 2.61 -9.43 -2.31
N LEU A 233 1.85 -10.39 -2.84
CA LEU A 233 1.53 -10.48 -4.26
C LEU A 233 0.70 -9.27 -4.71
N ALA A 234 -0.33 -8.89 -3.95
CA ALA A 234 -1.15 -7.72 -4.25
C ALA A 234 -0.31 -6.42 -4.26
N GLN A 235 0.55 -6.21 -3.26
CA GLN A 235 1.46 -5.05 -3.20
C GLN A 235 2.42 -4.99 -4.40
N THR A 236 2.79 -6.15 -4.96
CA THR A 236 3.76 -6.22 -6.06
C THR A 236 3.10 -6.11 -7.44
N LEU A 237 1.89 -6.64 -7.60
CA LEU A 237 1.29 -6.89 -8.92
C LEU A 237 0.03 -6.08 -9.21
N ASP A 238 -0.68 -5.57 -8.20
CA ASP A 238 -1.97 -4.90 -8.43
C ASP A 238 -1.85 -3.68 -9.33
N GLY A 239 -0.78 -2.88 -9.18
CA GLY A 239 -0.55 -1.72 -10.04
C GLY A 239 -0.46 -2.11 -11.52
N ILE A 240 0.27 -3.19 -11.82
CA ILE A 240 0.47 -3.72 -13.18
C ILE A 240 -0.87 -4.20 -13.75
N THR A 241 -1.58 -5.03 -13.00
CA THR A 241 -2.89 -5.58 -13.39
C THR A 241 -3.91 -4.48 -13.67
N ARG A 242 -4.08 -3.52 -12.74
CA ARG A 242 -5.08 -2.46 -12.83
C ARG A 242 -4.82 -1.51 -14.00
N ASP A 243 -3.55 -1.15 -14.21
CA ASP A 243 -3.13 -0.29 -15.31
C ASP A 243 -3.40 -0.97 -16.67
N ARG A 244 -3.07 -2.25 -16.81
CA ARG A 244 -3.37 -3.04 -18.02
C ARG A 244 -4.87 -3.18 -18.26
N LEU A 245 -5.66 -3.52 -17.25
CA LEU A 245 -7.13 -3.61 -17.34
C LEU A 245 -7.77 -2.28 -17.77
N THR A 246 -7.26 -1.16 -17.26
CA THR A 246 -7.73 0.18 -17.64
C THR A 246 -7.45 0.46 -19.11
N ARG A 247 -6.23 0.16 -19.60
CA ARG A 247 -5.88 0.34 -21.02
C ARG A 247 -6.67 -0.55 -21.97
N LEU A 248 -7.11 -1.72 -21.52
CA LEU A 248 -7.95 -2.64 -22.31
C LEU A 248 -9.41 -2.16 -22.45
N GLY A 249 -9.76 -1.05 -21.80
CA GLY A 249 -11.06 -0.38 -21.96
C GLY A 249 -12.14 -0.90 -21.02
N LEU A 250 -11.76 -1.40 -19.83
CA LEU A 250 -12.72 -1.70 -18.75
C LEU A 250 -13.70 -0.54 -18.57
N ALA A 251 -15.00 -0.84 -18.63
CA ALA A 251 -16.04 0.18 -18.62
C ALA A 251 -17.14 -0.09 -17.58
N PRO A 252 -17.85 0.96 -17.13
CA PRO A 252 -19.05 0.82 -16.30
C PRO A 252 -20.09 -0.08 -16.97
N GLY A 253 -20.81 -0.87 -16.18
CA GLY A 253 -21.83 -1.81 -16.67
C GLY A 253 -21.29 -3.17 -17.09
N TRP A 254 -19.97 -3.38 -17.09
CA TRP A 254 -19.39 -4.65 -17.53
C TRP A 254 -19.63 -5.80 -16.55
N SER A 255 -19.68 -6.98 -17.15
CA SER A 255 -19.78 -8.29 -16.52
C SER A 255 -18.39 -8.90 -16.45
N CYS A 256 -17.78 -8.98 -15.27
CA CYS A 256 -16.40 -9.44 -15.11
C CYS A 256 -16.32 -10.74 -14.31
N LEU A 257 -15.36 -11.60 -14.68
CA LEU A 257 -14.95 -12.76 -13.89
C LEU A 257 -13.50 -12.59 -13.43
N GLU A 258 -13.28 -12.71 -12.13
CA GLU A 258 -11.96 -12.82 -11.51
C GLU A 258 -11.74 -14.28 -11.11
N VAL A 259 -10.83 -14.97 -11.79
CA VAL A 259 -10.50 -16.38 -11.52
C VAL A 259 -9.30 -16.46 -10.60
N GLY A 260 -9.42 -17.22 -9.51
CA GLY A 260 -8.35 -17.34 -8.51
C GLY A 260 -8.16 -16.02 -7.75
N ALA A 261 -9.27 -15.48 -7.24
CA ALA A 261 -9.32 -14.13 -6.69
C ALA A 261 -8.42 -13.91 -5.46
N GLY A 262 -7.94 -14.96 -4.79
CA GLY A 262 -6.97 -14.85 -3.70
C GLY A 262 -7.51 -14.02 -2.53
N ASN A 263 -6.87 -12.88 -2.23
CA ASN A 263 -7.36 -11.92 -1.22
C ASN A 263 -8.38 -10.91 -1.76
N GLY A 264 -8.67 -10.96 -3.06
CA GLY A 264 -9.77 -10.24 -3.70
C GLY A 264 -9.52 -8.76 -3.97
N THR A 265 -8.28 -8.27 -3.89
CA THR A 265 -7.98 -6.85 -4.17
C THR A 265 -8.35 -6.43 -5.59
N ILE A 266 -8.10 -7.29 -6.58
CA ILE A 266 -8.51 -7.05 -7.97
C ILE A 266 -10.02 -7.18 -8.15
N ALA A 267 -10.66 -8.19 -7.55
CA ALA A 267 -12.11 -8.35 -7.59
C ALA A 267 -12.86 -7.14 -7.02
N ALA A 268 -12.39 -6.62 -5.88
CA ALA A 268 -12.96 -5.43 -5.26
C ALA A 268 -12.76 -4.18 -6.13
N TRP A 269 -11.57 -4.03 -6.71
CA TRP A 269 -11.28 -2.93 -7.64
C TRP A 269 -12.13 -3.02 -8.91
N LEU A 270 -12.24 -4.20 -9.54
CA LEU A 270 -13.10 -4.43 -10.70
C LEU A 270 -14.55 -4.05 -10.38
N ALA A 271 -15.04 -4.41 -9.20
CA ALA A 271 -16.39 -4.06 -8.78
C ALA A 271 -16.56 -2.53 -8.74
N ASP A 272 -15.63 -1.81 -8.10
CA ASP A 272 -15.66 -0.34 -8.10
C ASP A 272 -15.70 0.25 -9.52
N GLN A 273 -14.87 -0.27 -10.44
CA GLN A 273 -14.79 0.25 -11.81
C GLN A 273 -16.05 -0.02 -12.65
N VAL A 274 -16.67 -1.20 -12.54
CA VAL A 274 -17.89 -1.49 -13.32
C VAL A 274 -19.13 -0.79 -12.75
N GLY A 275 -19.09 -0.41 -11.47
CA GLY A 275 -20.17 0.29 -10.79
C GLY A 275 -21.49 -0.48 -10.72
N PRO A 276 -22.58 0.16 -10.24
CA PRO A 276 -23.85 -0.51 -9.92
C PRO A 276 -24.58 -1.15 -11.10
N GLY A 277 -24.27 -0.75 -12.33
CA GLY A 277 -24.84 -1.33 -13.54
C GLY A 277 -24.11 -2.57 -14.04
N GLY A 278 -22.91 -2.86 -13.49
CA GLY A 278 -22.10 -4.02 -13.84
C GLY A 278 -22.22 -5.13 -12.82
N HIS A 279 -21.43 -6.18 -13.00
CA HIS A 279 -21.29 -7.24 -12.01
C HIS A 279 -19.92 -7.89 -12.07
N VAL A 280 -19.41 -8.33 -10.92
CA VAL A 280 -18.15 -9.06 -10.80
C VAL A 280 -18.43 -10.38 -10.09
N LEU A 281 -18.05 -11.48 -10.73
CA LEU A 281 -17.97 -12.80 -10.10
C LEU A 281 -16.51 -13.08 -9.76
N ALA A 282 -16.19 -13.21 -8.47
CA ALA A 282 -14.88 -13.59 -7.99
C ALA A 282 -14.89 -15.05 -7.54
N THR A 283 -14.04 -15.87 -8.15
CA THR A 283 -13.96 -17.30 -7.86
C THR A 283 -12.62 -17.71 -7.28
N ASP A 284 -12.64 -18.64 -6.33
CA ASP A 284 -11.43 -19.28 -5.82
C ASP A 284 -11.73 -20.70 -5.32
N LEU A 285 -10.71 -21.57 -5.27
CA LEU A 285 -10.82 -22.88 -4.61
C LEU A 285 -11.04 -22.73 -3.10
N ASN A 286 -10.45 -21.68 -2.51
CA ASN A 286 -10.57 -21.33 -1.10
C ASN A 286 -10.99 -19.87 -0.92
N THR A 287 -12.25 -19.66 -0.53
CA THR A 287 -12.81 -18.32 -0.34
C THR A 287 -12.55 -17.73 1.05
N THR A 288 -11.69 -18.33 1.87
CA THR A 288 -11.46 -17.88 3.26
C THR A 288 -10.94 -16.45 3.33
N HIS A 289 -10.06 -16.05 2.42
CA HIS A 289 -9.49 -14.69 2.34
C HIS A 289 -10.45 -13.67 1.71
N LEU A 290 -11.56 -14.13 1.12
CA LEU A 290 -12.59 -13.31 0.49
C LEU A 290 -13.79 -13.06 1.42
N ARG A 291 -13.79 -13.62 2.64
CA ARG A 291 -14.92 -13.54 3.58
C ARG A 291 -15.30 -12.11 3.99
N THR A 292 -14.36 -11.17 3.92
CA THR A 292 -14.62 -9.75 4.22
C THR A 292 -15.25 -9.02 3.03
N LEU A 293 -15.03 -9.50 1.80
CA LEU A 293 -15.63 -9.01 0.57
C LEU A 293 -17.03 -9.58 0.29
N LYS A 294 -17.60 -10.35 1.24
CA LYS A 294 -18.95 -10.95 1.22
C LYS A 294 -19.90 -10.18 0.30
N SER A 295 -20.52 -10.87 -0.67
CA SER A 295 -21.28 -10.29 -1.78
C SER A 295 -21.88 -8.92 -1.47
N GLN A 296 -21.19 -7.87 -1.91
CA GLN A 296 -21.51 -6.48 -1.64
C GLN A 296 -21.91 -5.81 -2.95
N GLY A 297 -23.13 -5.29 -3.01
CA GLY A 297 -23.66 -4.67 -4.21
C GLY A 297 -23.60 -5.62 -5.41
N HIS A 298 -22.75 -5.29 -6.36
CA HIS A 298 -22.53 -5.98 -7.63
C HIS A 298 -21.30 -6.89 -7.67
N LEU A 299 -20.64 -7.15 -6.53
CA LEU A 299 -19.62 -8.19 -6.38
C LEU A 299 -20.21 -9.45 -5.77
N ARG A 300 -19.95 -10.62 -6.36
CA ARG A 300 -20.31 -11.95 -5.85
C ARG A 300 -19.06 -12.80 -5.70
N VAL A 301 -18.92 -13.46 -4.56
CA VAL A 301 -17.81 -14.40 -4.29
C VAL A 301 -18.33 -15.83 -4.28
N GLU A 302 -17.67 -16.72 -5.01
CA GLU A 302 -18.02 -18.14 -5.06
C GLU A 302 -16.81 -19.05 -4.91
N ARG A 303 -17.02 -20.19 -4.23
CA ARG A 303 -16.06 -21.28 -4.33
C ARG A 303 -16.27 -21.96 -5.68
N HIS A 304 -15.22 -22.06 -6.48
CA HIS A 304 -15.27 -22.65 -7.82
C HIS A 304 -13.91 -23.22 -8.19
N ASP A 305 -13.89 -24.46 -8.65
CA ASP A 305 -12.73 -25.12 -9.22
C ASP A 305 -12.74 -24.92 -10.73
N ILE A 306 -11.94 -23.98 -11.23
CA ILE A 306 -11.88 -23.67 -12.66
C ILE A 306 -11.51 -24.87 -13.54
N THR A 307 -10.89 -25.92 -12.98
CA THR A 307 -10.50 -27.10 -13.73
C THR A 307 -11.69 -28.02 -14.03
N THR A 308 -12.67 -28.09 -13.13
CA THR A 308 -13.77 -29.06 -13.17
C THR A 308 -15.15 -28.42 -13.26
N ASP A 309 -15.39 -27.33 -12.52
CA ASP A 309 -16.69 -26.69 -12.44
C ASP A 309 -17.02 -25.90 -13.73
N ASP A 310 -18.32 -25.87 -14.07
CA ASP A 310 -18.80 -25.14 -15.24
C ASP A 310 -18.82 -23.62 -15.01
N LEU A 311 -18.74 -22.88 -16.11
CA LEU A 311 -18.96 -21.43 -16.16
C LEU A 311 -20.13 -21.15 -17.10
N PRO A 312 -20.92 -20.09 -16.84
CA PRO A 312 -22.00 -19.70 -17.75
C PRO A 312 -21.43 -19.27 -19.10
N ASP A 313 -22.02 -19.77 -20.18
CA ASP A 313 -21.63 -19.41 -21.54
C ASP A 313 -21.96 -17.94 -21.85
N LYS A 314 -21.03 -17.23 -22.50
CA LYS A 314 -21.20 -15.85 -22.99
C LYS A 314 -21.73 -14.88 -21.93
N ALA A 315 -21.27 -15.01 -20.70
CA ALA A 315 -21.73 -14.20 -19.57
C ALA A 315 -20.86 -12.97 -19.31
N PHE A 316 -19.58 -13.00 -19.67
CA PHE A 316 -18.61 -11.99 -19.25
C PHE A 316 -18.12 -11.13 -20.42
N ASP A 317 -18.01 -9.82 -20.18
CA ASP A 317 -17.32 -8.87 -21.06
C ASP A 317 -15.79 -8.94 -20.86
N LEU A 318 -15.36 -9.25 -19.63
CA LEU A 318 -13.97 -9.36 -19.23
C LEU A 318 -13.75 -10.58 -18.32
N ILE A 319 -12.67 -11.32 -18.57
CA ILE A 319 -12.15 -12.34 -17.66
C ILE A 319 -10.72 -11.97 -17.30
N HIS A 320 -10.38 -12.00 -16.01
CA HIS A 320 -9.02 -11.85 -15.52
C HIS A 320 -8.61 -13.06 -14.67
N ALA A 321 -7.37 -13.50 -14.85
CA ALA A 321 -6.74 -14.53 -14.02
C ALA A 321 -5.27 -14.20 -13.81
N ARG A 322 -4.81 -14.18 -12.56
CA ARG A 322 -3.43 -13.87 -12.22
C ARG A 322 -2.78 -14.99 -11.43
N LEU A 323 -1.67 -15.49 -11.94
CA LEU A 323 -0.90 -16.61 -11.38
C LEU A 323 -1.79 -17.83 -11.11
N VAL A 324 -2.67 -18.18 -12.06
CA VAL A 324 -3.57 -19.34 -11.92
C VAL A 324 -3.15 -20.43 -12.89
N LEU A 325 -3.00 -20.09 -14.16
CA LEU A 325 -2.80 -21.08 -15.22
C LEU A 325 -1.39 -21.69 -15.16
N MET A 326 -0.40 -20.96 -14.64
CA MET A 326 0.92 -21.53 -14.38
C MET A 326 0.88 -22.69 -13.39
N HIS A 327 -0.08 -22.72 -12.45
CA HIS A 327 -0.15 -23.74 -11.40
C HIS A 327 -0.91 -25.00 -11.79
N ILE A 328 -1.72 -24.97 -12.85
CA ILE A 328 -2.61 -26.07 -13.21
C ILE A 328 -2.15 -26.76 -14.51
N PRO A 329 -2.06 -28.11 -14.54
CA PRO A 329 -1.76 -28.85 -15.77
C PRO A 329 -2.83 -28.70 -16.87
N GLN A 330 -4.10 -28.52 -16.48
CA GLN A 330 -5.27 -28.49 -17.37
C GLN A 330 -5.47 -27.13 -18.07
N ARG A 331 -4.43 -26.28 -18.13
CA ARG A 331 -4.51 -24.90 -18.62
C ARG A 331 -5.12 -24.76 -20.02
N ASP A 332 -4.83 -25.68 -20.95
CA ASP A 332 -5.42 -25.64 -22.30
C ASP A 332 -6.95 -25.85 -22.27
N ALA A 333 -7.43 -26.78 -21.44
CA ALA A 333 -8.87 -27.01 -21.27
C ALA A 333 -9.56 -25.87 -20.51
N VAL A 334 -8.85 -25.27 -19.55
CA VAL A 334 -9.33 -24.07 -18.84
C VAL A 334 -9.46 -22.88 -19.78
N LEU A 335 -8.48 -22.63 -20.65
CA LEU A 335 -8.55 -21.55 -21.63
C LEU A 335 -9.75 -21.68 -22.56
N GLU A 336 -10.08 -22.89 -23.00
CA GLU A 336 -11.29 -23.13 -23.80
C GLU A 336 -12.57 -22.84 -23.00
N ARG A 337 -12.62 -23.22 -21.71
CA ARG A 337 -13.75 -22.89 -20.82
C ARG A 337 -13.90 -21.38 -20.63
N LEU A 338 -12.80 -20.66 -20.38
CA LEU A 338 -12.81 -19.20 -20.25
C LEU A 338 -13.24 -18.51 -21.56
N ARG A 339 -12.79 -19.03 -22.70
CA ARG A 339 -13.19 -18.53 -24.02
C ARG A 339 -14.69 -18.67 -24.27
N ARG A 340 -15.31 -19.80 -23.87
CA ARG A 340 -16.78 -19.98 -23.99
C ARG A 340 -17.57 -19.07 -23.06
N ALA A 341 -17.01 -18.75 -21.88
CA ALA A 341 -17.65 -17.89 -20.90
C ALA A 341 -17.66 -16.41 -21.31
N LEU A 342 -16.77 -15.99 -22.20
CA LEU A 342 -16.75 -14.64 -22.77
C LEU A 342 -17.86 -14.42 -23.80
N LYS A 343 -18.48 -13.24 -23.75
CA LYS A 343 -19.36 -12.72 -24.81
C LYS A 343 -18.57 -12.51 -26.10
N PRO A 344 -19.19 -12.53 -27.29
CA PRO A 344 -18.53 -12.13 -28.54
C PRO A 344 -17.85 -10.76 -28.40
N GLY A 345 -16.59 -10.64 -28.83
CA GLY A 345 -15.76 -9.45 -28.63
C GLY A 345 -15.23 -9.21 -27.19
N GLY A 346 -15.57 -10.09 -26.24
CA GLY A 346 -15.13 -10.02 -24.84
C GLY A 346 -13.62 -10.24 -24.71
N THR A 347 -13.05 -9.72 -23.62
CA THR A 347 -11.60 -9.65 -23.40
C THR A 347 -11.15 -10.60 -22.28
N ILE A 348 -10.02 -11.27 -22.48
CA ILE A 348 -9.31 -11.98 -21.41
C ILE A 348 -7.99 -11.27 -21.10
N LEU A 349 -7.61 -11.21 -19.83
CA LEU A 349 -6.27 -10.83 -19.37
C LEU A 349 -5.70 -11.93 -18.47
N LEU A 350 -4.49 -12.37 -18.78
CA LEU A 350 -3.72 -13.32 -17.99
C LEU A 350 -2.44 -12.65 -17.50
N ASP A 351 -2.23 -12.65 -16.19
CA ASP A 351 -1.00 -12.16 -15.56
C ASP A 351 -0.21 -13.34 -15.00
N GLU A 352 0.83 -13.78 -15.70
CA GLU A 352 1.52 -15.04 -15.40
C GLU A 352 3.04 -14.85 -15.24
N PHE A 353 3.61 -15.47 -14.21
CA PHE A 353 5.06 -15.40 -13.98
C PHE A 353 5.85 -16.33 -14.89
N ASP A 354 7.09 -15.95 -15.06
CA ASP A 354 8.18 -16.82 -15.47
C ASP A 354 9.24 -16.90 -14.37
N CYS A 355 9.15 -17.93 -13.53
CA CYS A 355 10.07 -18.14 -12.42
C CYS A 355 11.47 -18.58 -12.87
N THR A 356 11.66 -18.91 -14.15
CA THR A 356 12.95 -19.39 -14.68
C THR A 356 13.96 -18.26 -14.90
N TYR A 357 13.50 -17.00 -14.84
CA TYR A 357 14.34 -15.81 -14.95
C TYR A 357 14.31 -15.02 -13.63
N ALA A 358 15.43 -15.04 -12.90
CA ALA A 358 15.62 -14.22 -11.70
C ALA A 358 17.12 -14.04 -11.39
N PRO A 359 17.90 -13.40 -12.28
CA PRO A 359 19.31 -13.15 -12.01
C PRO A 359 19.49 -12.24 -10.79
N VAL A 360 20.48 -12.56 -9.96
CA VAL A 360 20.92 -11.67 -8.89
C VAL A 360 21.70 -10.51 -9.49
N LEU A 361 21.27 -9.29 -9.18
CA LEU A 361 21.80 -8.04 -9.74
C LEU A 361 22.81 -7.38 -8.80
N SER A 362 22.72 -7.63 -7.48
CA SER A 362 23.65 -7.12 -6.48
C SER A 362 23.67 -8.02 -5.25
N LEU A 363 24.87 -8.21 -4.67
CA LEU A 363 25.11 -9.04 -3.50
C LEU A 363 25.94 -8.27 -2.46
N PRO A 364 25.65 -8.40 -1.15
CA PRO A 364 26.54 -7.92 -0.09
C PRO A 364 27.87 -8.68 -0.08
N ASP A 365 28.95 -7.99 0.31
CA ASP A 365 30.28 -8.60 0.47
C ASP A 365 30.25 -9.79 1.43
N GLY A 366 31.02 -10.83 1.10
CA GLY A 366 31.10 -12.06 1.90
C GLY A 366 29.89 -12.99 1.75
N THR A 367 28.89 -12.64 0.95
CA THR A 367 27.76 -13.53 0.64
C THR A 367 28.23 -14.64 -0.32
N PRO A 368 27.94 -15.93 -0.04
CA PRO A 368 28.22 -17.00 -0.97
C PRO A 368 27.52 -16.78 -2.32
N PRO A 369 28.23 -16.84 -3.46
CA PRO A 369 27.60 -16.73 -4.77
C PRO A 369 26.69 -17.95 -5.00
N GLY A 370 25.59 -17.78 -5.75
CA GLY A 370 24.70 -18.88 -6.11
C GLY A 370 23.65 -19.25 -5.05
N LEU A 371 23.63 -18.58 -3.89
CA LEU A 371 22.72 -18.91 -2.80
C LEU A 371 21.24 -18.72 -3.20
N PHE A 372 20.92 -17.58 -3.81
CA PHE A 372 19.56 -17.31 -4.30
C PHE A 372 19.20 -18.24 -5.46
N GLU A 373 20.13 -18.48 -6.37
CA GLU A 373 19.95 -19.36 -7.53
C GLU A 373 19.64 -20.79 -7.10
N THR A 374 20.33 -21.30 -6.08
CA THR A 374 20.07 -22.62 -5.50
C THR A 374 18.64 -22.74 -4.97
N PHE A 375 18.20 -21.73 -4.21
CA PHE A 375 16.81 -21.64 -3.75
C PHE A 375 15.82 -21.56 -4.93
N ASN A 376 16.06 -20.68 -5.90
CA ASN A 376 15.15 -20.51 -7.03
C ASN A 376 15.01 -21.79 -7.85
N GLN A 377 16.12 -22.51 -8.05
CA GLN A 377 16.11 -23.80 -8.75
C GLN A 377 15.38 -24.89 -7.96
N ALA A 378 15.49 -24.92 -6.62
CA ALA A 378 14.71 -25.82 -5.80
C ALA A 378 13.21 -25.49 -5.86
N LEU A 379 12.85 -24.20 -5.87
CA LEU A 379 11.47 -23.74 -6.03
C LEU A 379 10.89 -24.13 -7.40
N ILE A 380 11.64 -23.93 -8.50
CA ILE A 380 11.22 -24.35 -9.85
C ILE A 380 10.95 -25.85 -9.88
N ARG A 381 11.86 -26.68 -9.36
CA ARG A 381 11.69 -28.14 -9.31
C ARG A 381 10.48 -28.56 -8.49
N LEU A 382 10.27 -27.93 -7.33
CA LEU A 382 9.11 -28.16 -6.48
C LEU A 382 7.79 -27.85 -7.21
N LEU A 383 7.71 -26.68 -7.86
CA LEU A 383 6.54 -26.29 -8.64
C LEU A 383 6.28 -27.26 -9.81
N THR A 384 7.32 -27.63 -10.56
CA THR A 384 7.22 -28.60 -11.65
C THR A 384 6.75 -29.98 -11.18
N ALA A 385 7.27 -30.47 -10.04
CA ALA A 385 6.85 -31.76 -9.47
C ALA A 385 5.37 -31.78 -9.08
N ALA A 386 4.81 -30.61 -8.77
CA ALA A 386 3.39 -30.43 -8.46
C ALA A 386 2.50 -30.26 -9.71
N GLY A 387 3.09 -30.24 -10.91
CA GLY A 387 2.37 -30.10 -12.18
C GLY A 387 2.25 -28.66 -12.69
N ALA A 388 2.84 -27.69 -11.99
CA ALA A 388 2.94 -26.32 -12.48
C ALA A 388 3.93 -26.22 -13.65
N ASP A 389 3.76 -25.20 -14.49
CA ASP A 389 4.74 -24.78 -15.50
C ASP A 389 5.36 -23.45 -15.04
N PRO A 390 6.57 -23.47 -14.46
CA PRO A 390 7.23 -22.27 -13.94
C PRO A 390 7.63 -21.26 -15.03
N ALA A 391 7.55 -21.64 -16.32
CA ALA A 391 7.81 -20.75 -17.45
C ALA A 391 6.53 -20.34 -18.18
N PHE A 392 5.34 -20.62 -17.62
CA PHE A 392 4.09 -20.43 -18.36
C PHE A 392 3.87 -18.97 -18.79
N GLY A 393 4.34 -17.99 -18.03
CA GLY A 393 4.22 -16.56 -18.37
C GLY A 393 4.65 -16.24 -19.80
N ARG A 394 5.85 -16.67 -20.22
CA ARG A 394 6.36 -16.42 -21.58
C ARG A 394 5.61 -17.20 -22.67
N HIS A 395 4.80 -18.20 -22.29
CA HIS A 395 3.99 -19.01 -23.20
C HIS A 395 2.50 -18.61 -23.21
N SER A 396 2.06 -17.78 -22.26
CA SER A 396 0.65 -17.42 -22.05
C SER A 396 -0.02 -16.85 -23.31
N HIS A 397 0.64 -15.91 -24.00
CA HIS A 397 0.14 -15.32 -25.24
C HIS A 397 -0.02 -16.35 -26.37
N HIS A 398 0.94 -17.27 -26.51
CA HIS A 398 0.83 -18.35 -27.49
C HIS A 398 -0.31 -19.33 -27.13
N ALA A 399 -0.51 -19.61 -25.84
CA ALA A 399 -1.60 -20.44 -25.35
C ALA A 399 -2.98 -19.82 -25.66
N LEU A 400 -3.14 -18.49 -25.51
CA LEU A 400 -4.34 -17.76 -25.92
C LEU A 400 -4.63 -17.96 -27.43
N HIS A 401 -3.63 -17.81 -28.28
CA HIS A 401 -3.80 -18.02 -29.72
C HIS A 401 -4.20 -19.48 -30.04
N ARG A 402 -3.57 -20.47 -29.39
CA ARG A 402 -3.91 -21.90 -29.55
C ARG A 402 -5.33 -22.23 -29.10
N ALA A 403 -5.83 -21.54 -28.07
CA ALA A 403 -7.21 -21.68 -27.60
C ALA A 403 -8.23 -20.99 -28.53
N GLY A 404 -7.79 -20.30 -29.58
CA GLY A 404 -8.69 -19.69 -30.58
C GLY A 404 -9.12 -18.26 -30.26
N PHE A 405 -8.45 -17.60 -29.32
CA PHE A 405 -8.57 -16.15 -29.14
C PHE A 405 -7.92 -15.40 -30.32
N THR A 406 -8.37 -14.18 -30.54
CA THR A 406 -7.90 -13.25 -31.59
C THR A 406 -7.53 -11.90 -30.99
N ASP A 407 -6.94 -11.01 -31.78
CA ASP A 407 -6.57 -9.65 -31.32
C ASP A 407 -5.75 -9.68 -30.01
N SER A 408 -4.69 -10.48 -30.02
CA SER A 408 -3.88 -10.75 -28.84
C SER A 408 -2.67 -9.82 -28.75
N ASP A 409 -2.35 -9.41 -27.51
CA ASP A 409 -1.22 -8.56 -27.17
C ASP A 409 -0.56 -9.07 -25.89
N ILE A 410 0.71 -8.74 -25.68
CA ILE A 410 1.49 -9.16 -24.52
C ILE A 410 2.46 -8.06 -24.09
N GLU A 411 2.40 -7.68 -22.82
CA GLU A 411 3.43 -6.84 -22.19
C GLU A 411 4.25 -7.67 -21.20
N THR A 412 5.50 -7.28 -20.99
CA THR A 412 6.40 -7.90 -20.01
C THR A 412 6.85 -6.84 -19.02
N HIS A 413 6.68 -7.10 -17.72
CA HIS A 413 7.16 -6.21 -16.67
C HIS A 413 8.25 -6.90 -15.88
N LEU A 414 9.34 -6.17 -15.65
CA LEU A 414 10.51 -6.64 -14.93
C LEU A 414 11.03 -5.50 -14.06
N ASN A 415 11.11 -5.73 -12.75
CA ASN A 415 11.56 -4.72 -11.80
C ASN A 415 12.59 -5.33 -10.85
N PRO A 416 13.65 -4.61 -10.46
CA PRO A 416 14.58 -5.10 -9.45
C PRO A 416 13.88 -5.16 -8.08
N TRP A 417 13.92 -6.32 -7.44
CA TRP A 417 13.52 -6.54 -6.07
C TRP A 417 14.73 -6.40 -5.14
N ARG A 418 14.71 -5.33 -4.36
CA ARG A 418 15.71 -5.08 -3.30
C ARG A 418 15.35 -5.88 -2.05
N GLY A 419 16.34 -6.35 -1.30
CA GLY A 419 16.10 -6.97 0.01
C GLY A 419 15.25 -6.07 0.91
N GLY A 420 14.26 -6.68 1.57
CA GLY A 420 13.23 -5.98 2.35
C GLY A 420 12.02 -5.49 1.55
N SER A 421 12.03 -5.56 0.21
CA SER A 421 10.84 -5.28 -0.61
C SER A 421 9.79 -6.39 -0.52
N PRO A 422 8.52 -6.13 -0.90
CA PRO A 422 7.47 -7.15 -0.94
C PRO A 422 7.85 -8.39 -1.76
N GLY A 423 8.52 -8.23 -2.91
CA GLY A 423 8.98 -9.34 -3.74
C GLY A 423 10.05 -10.21 -3.07
N CYS A 424 11.02 -9.62 -2.37
CA CYS A 424 11.97 -10.39 -1.57
C CYS A 424 11.32 -11.03 -0.33
N ALA A 425 10.31 -10.37 0.26
CA ALA A 425 9.52 -10.94 1.34
C ALA A 425 8.69 -12.16 0.88
N LEU A 426 8.24 -12.20 -0.38
CA LEU A 426 7.61 -13.37 -0.98
C LEU A 426 8.57 -14.57 -0.99
N HIS A 427 9.81 -14.38 -1.46
CA HIS A 427 10.83 -15.43 -1.38
C HIS A 427 11.12 -15.85 0.06
N HIS A 428 11.16 -14.89 0.99
CA HIS A 428 11.41 -15.16 2.40
C HIS A 428 10.31 -16.05 2.98
N SER A 429 9.05 -15.72 2.69
CA SER A 429 7.88 -16.53 3.02
C SER A 429 8.01 -17.94 2.44
N ASN A 430 8.38 -18.08 1.17
CA ASN A 430 8.58 -19.39 0.53
C ASN A 430 9.65 -20.23 1.25
N THR A 431 10.74 -19.63 1.74
CA THR A 431 11.76 -20.37 2.51
C THR A 431 11.25 -20.96 3.82
N LEU A 432 10.13 -20.44 4.36
CA LEU A 432 9.52 -20.90 5.61
C LEU A 432 8.43 -21.93 5.31
N HIS A 433 7.48 -21.58 4.45
CA HIS A 433 6.30 -22.42 4.18
C HIS A 433 6.62 -23.63 3.33
N LEU A 434 7.53 -23.48 2.37
CA LEU A 434 7.89 -24.55 1.47
C LEU A 434 9.17 -25.25 1.90
N LYS A 435 9.64 -25.08 3.14
CA LYS A 435 10.93 -25.58 3.61
C LYS A 435 11.12 -27.07 3.26
N GLU A 436 10.20 -27.93 3.66
CA GLU A 436 10.32 -29.39 3.42
C GLU A 436 10.32 -29.74 1.92
N GLY A 437 9.47 -29.05 1.14
CA GLY A 437 9.42 -29.20 -0.31
C GLY A 437 10.71 -28.75 -0.97
N LEU A 438 11.24 -27.58 -0.59
CA LEU A 438 12.50 -27.03 -1.08
C LEU A 438 13.68 -27.94 -0.72
N GLU A 439 13.68 -28.52 0.48
CA GLU A 439 14.71 -29.47 0.94
C GLU A 439 14.71 -30.77 0.13
N THR A 440 13.51 -31.31 -0.14
CA THR A 440 13.35 -32.48 -1.02
C THR A 440 13.83 -32.20 -2.45
N HIS A 441 13.78 -30.94 -2.89
CA HIS A 441 14.15 -30.54 -4.24
C HIS A 441 15.51 -29.83 -4.33
N GLY A 442 16.38 -30.01 -3.34
CA GLY A 442 17.82 -29.72 -3.47
C GLY A 442 18.31 -28.41 -2.85
N ALA A 443 17.48 -27.66 -2.10
CA ALA A 443 17.99 -26.65 -1.18
C ALA A 443 18.37 -27.32 0.15
N THR A 444 19.42 -26.87 0.85
CA THR A 444 19.70 -27.36 2.20
C THR A 444 19.07 -26.47 3.27
N THR A 445 18.88 -27.00 4.49
CA THR A 445 18.46 -26.17 5.63
C THR A 445 19.40 -24.98 5.84
N ASN A 446 20.71 -25.18 5.64
CA ASN A 446 21.72 -24.13 5.77
C ASN A 446 21.54 -23.06 4.68
N ASP A 447 21.26 -23.44 3.44
CA ASP A 447 20.99 -22.49 2.36
C ASP A 447 19.78 -21.62 2.70
N LEU A 448 18.69 -22.24 3.15
CA LEU A 448 17.47 -21.52 3.52
C LEU A 448 17.69 -20.58 4.71
N GLN A 449 18.47 -21.00 5.71
CA GLN A 449 18.82 -20.16 6.86
C GLN A 449 19.71 -18.98 6.45
N ALA A 450 20.69 -19.19 5.57
CA ALA A 450 21.58 -18.14 5.08
C ALA A 450 20.85 -17.15 4.15
N LEU A 451 19.87 -17.62 3.37
CA LEU A 451 19.11 -16.81 2.43
C LEU A 451 18.14 -15.84 3.12
N ARG A 452 17.53 -16.24 4.24
CA ARG A 452 16.54 -15.43 4.97
C ARG A 452 17.00 -14.02 5.37
N PRO A 453 18.18 -13.81 5.98
CA PRO A 453 18.69 -12.47 6.27
C PRO A 453 19.11 -11.75 4.98
N LEU A 454 19.64 -12.46 3.98
CA LEU A 454 20.00 -11.87 2.68
C LEU A 454 18.79 -11.23 1.98
N LEU A 455 17.63 -11.88 2.00
CA LEU A 455 16.37 -11.36 1.46
C LEU A 455 15.85 -10.11 2.17
N ARG A 456 16.43 -9.73 3.32
CA ARG A 456 16.13 -8.50 4.07
C ARG A 456 17.22 -7.44 3.93
N ASP A 457 18.39 -7.79 3.39
CA ASP A 457 19.52 -6.87 3.26
C ASP A 457 19.30 -5.93 2.06
N PRO A 458 19.26 -4.61 2.25
CA PRO A 458 19.00 -3.66 1.16
C PRO A 458 20.09 -3.65 0.08
N ARG A 459 21.26 -4.26 0.31
CA ARG A 459 22.34 -4.43 -0.67
C ARG A 459 22.11 -5.65 -1.57
N PHE A 460 21.25 -6.60 -1.17
CA PHE A 460 20.80 -7.65 -2.06
C PHE A 460 19.78 -7.10 -3.05
N ILE A 461 20.01 -7.33 -4.34
CA ILE A 461 19.06 -6.99 -5.40
C ILE A 461 18.98 -8.19 -6.33
N VAL A 462 17.76 -8.64 -6.61
CA VAL A 462 17.46 -9.68 -7.60
C VAL A 462 16.47 -9.13 -8.60
N SER A 463 16.49 -9.59 -9.84
CA SER A 463 15.39 -9.31 -10.76
C SER A 463 14.09 -9.91 -10.21
N SER A 464 12.97 -9.23 -10.36
CA SER A 464 11.66 -9.88 -10.25
C SER A 464 11.59 -11.03 -11.24
N TYR A 465 10.66 -11.96 -10.99
CA TYR A 465 10.17 -12.79 -12.09
C TYR A 465 9.57 -11.86 -13.15
N PRO A 466 9.86 -12.05 -14.45
CA PRO A 466 9.08 -11.42 -15.50
C PRO A 466 7.61 -11.79 -15.29
N ILE A 467 6.76 -10.79 -15.20
CA ILE A 467 5.31 -10.95 -15.27
C ILE A 467 4.89 -10.62 -16.70
N TYR A 468 4.23 -11.57 -17.34
CA TYR A 468 3.68 -11.41 -18.67
C TYR A 468 2.19 -11.15 -18.55
N THR A 469 1.75 -9.99 -19.03
CA THR A 469 0.33 -9.62 -19.04
C THR A 469 -0.21 -9.83 -20.45
N ALA A 470 -0.72 -11.03 -20.72
CA ALA A 470 -1.20 -11.43 -22.03
C ALA A 470 -2.72 -11.21 -22.13
N SER A 471 -3.15 -10.43 -23.12
CA SER A 471 -4.56 -10.16 -23.37
C SER A 471 -4.98 -10.65 -24.74
N ALA A 472 -6.25 -11.02 -24.90
CA ALA A 472 -6.84 -11.34 -26.19
C ALA A 472 -8.36 -11.19 -26.17
N ARG A 473 -9.00 -11.31 -27.32
CA ARG A 473 -10.46 -11.22 -27.48
C ARG A 473 -11.06 -12.46 -28.11
N THR A 474 -12.34 -12.72 -27.82
CA THR A 474 -13.15 -13.66 -28.60
C THR A 474 -13.66 -13.02 -29.88
N ARG A 475 -13.86 -13.84 -30.93
CA ARG A 475 -14.45 -13.40 -32.20
C ARG A 475 -15.90 -12.93 -32.07
#